data_AF-A0A510UNJ1-F1
#
_entry.id   AF-A0A510UNJ1-F1
#
_cell.length_a   1.000
_cell.length_b   1.000
_cell.length_c   1.000
_cell.angle_alpha   90.00
_cell.angle_beta   90.00
_cell.angle_gamma   90.00
#
_symmetry.space_group_name_H-M   'P 1'
#
loop_
_entity.id
_entity.type
_entity.pdbx_description
1 polymer ?
#
loop_
_entity_poly.entity_id
_entity_poly.type
_entity_poly.pdbx_seq_one_letter_code
_entity_poly.pdbx_strand_id
1 'polypeptide(L)'
;MVRFDCNGCKLSFSSEAKRNQHQLDCTLFLLKLGPSFRIKMSKKKLRVRASIQGSYEWALRTTLPKNSKKCRLAMDKKYNQADLEKEVIKLEREIALSKSISEKCLNRQIIASHLLKQKIENNSKLKVEMELQKKREIEQKKLTDQAKQDRAQGSALGGIFDNKYSLFVSGGAPGLGKRS
;
A
#
# COMPACT_ATOMS: atom_id res chain seq x y z
N MET A 1 -42.02 -16.11 -20.75
CA MET A 1 -40.90 -16.90 -20.19
C MET A 1 -39.87 -15.94 -19.62
N VAL A 2 -39.50 -16.08 -18.34
CA VAL A 2 -38.44 -15.27 -17.72
C VAL A 2 -37.09 -15.70 -18.30
N ARG A 3 -36.37 -14.77 -18.93
CA ARG A 3 -35.01 -15.00 -19.45
C ARG A 3 -33.99 -14.51 -18.43
N PHE A 4 -33.02 -15.36 -18.11
CA PHE A 4 -31.96 -15.03 -17.16
C PHE A 4 -30.67 -14.81 -17.92
N ASP A 5 -30.25 -13.55 -18.09
CA ASP A 5 -29.06 -13.23 -18.90
C ASP A 5 -27.79 -13.18 -18.06
N CYS A 6 -26.67 -13.61 -18.65
CA CYS A 6 -25.36 -13.43 -18.04
C CYS A 6 -24.91 -11.97 -18.13
N ASN A 7 -24.55 -11.39 -16.97
CA ASN A 7 -24.09 -10.00 -16.86
C ASN A 7 -22.75 -9.72 -17.57
N GLY A 8 -22.02 -10.76 -17.96
CA GLY A 8 -20.76 -10.69 -18.72
C GLY A 8 -20.96 -10.86 -20.22
N CYS A 9 -21.35 -12.06 -20.64
CA CYS A 9 -21.41 -12.45 -22.06
C CYS A 9 -22.79 -12.29 -22.73
N LYS A 10 -23.82 -11.86 -21.98
CA LYS A 10 -25.20 -11.68 -22.48
C LYS A 10 -25.89 -12.95 -23.00
N LEU A 11 -25.34 -14.14 -22.74
CA LEU A 11 -26.03 -15.40 -23.00
C LEU A 11 -27.27 -15.53 -22.11
N SER A 12 -28.39 -15.94 -22.71
CA SER A 12 -29.66 -16.16 -22.02
C SER A 12 -29.79 -17.60 -21.54
N PHE A 13 -30.32 -17.77 -20.32
CA PHE A 13 -30.53 -19.07 -19.69
C PHE A 13 -31.99 -19.27 -19.32
N SER A 14 -32.42 -20.53 -19.31
CA SER A 14 -33.79 -20.95 -18.97
C SER A 14 -34.09 -20.91 -17.47
N SER A 15 -33.06 -20.80 -16.61
CA SER A 15 -33.21 -20.71 -15.16
C SER A 15 -32.06 -19.94 -14.52
N GLU A 16 -32.34 -19.40 -13.33
CA GLU A 16 -31.33 -18.69 -12.54
C GLU A 16 -30.15 -19.60 -12.13
N ALA A 17 -30.43 -20.86 -11.79
CA ALA A 17 -29.41 -21.83 -11.41
C ALA A 17 -28.40 -22.07 -12.55
N LYS A 18 -28.88 -22.23 -13.80
CA LYS A 18 -28.01 -22.39 -14.98
C LYS A 18 -27.18 -21.14 -15.26
N ARG A 19 -27.77 -19.95 -15.12
CA ARG A 19 -27.04 -18.67 -15.23
C ARG A 19 -25.93 -18.59 -14.18
N ASN A 20 -26.23 -18.93 -12.93
CA ASN A 20 -25.26 -18.88 -11.82
C ASN A 20 -24.12 -19.86 -12.03
N GLN A 21 -24.41 -21.09 -12.49
CA GLN A 21 -23.39 -22.07 -12.83
C GLN A 21 -22.50 -21.55 -13.96
N HIS A 22 -23.08 -21.01 -15.03
CA HIS A 22 -22.30 -20.42 -16.13
C HIS A 22 -21.41 -19.25 -15.68
N GLN A 23 -21.89 -18.40 -14.78
CA GLN A 23 -21.11 -17.26 -14.27
C GLN A 23 -19.83 -17.68 -13.52
N LEU A 24 -19.75 -18.92 -13.04
CA LEU A 24 -18.53 -19.42 -12.39
C LEU A 24 -17.35 -19.56 -13.37
N ASP A 25 -17.64 -19.84 -14.64
CA ASP A 25 -16.63 -20.10 -15.69
C ASP A 25 -16.60 -19.02 -16.77
N CYS A 26 -17.57 -18.10 -16.78
CA CYS A 26 -17.69 -17.05 -17.78
C CYS A 26 -16.57 -16.00 -17.65
N THR A 27 -15.56 -16.08 -18.52
CA THR A 27 -14.41 -15.15 -18.54
C THR A 27 -14.85 -13.68 -18.55
N LEU A 28 -15.81 -13.31 -19.40
CA LEU A 28 -16.32 -11.93 -19.51
C LEU A 28 -16.98 -11.45 -18.22
N PHE A 29 -17.73 -12.32 -17.55
CA PHE A 29 -18.34 -11.99 -16.26
C PHE A 29 -17.27 -11.80 -15.18
N LEU A 30 -16.29 -12.70 -15.14
CA LEU A 30 -15.23 -12.68 -14.15
C LEU A 30 -14.30 -11.48 -14.33
N LEU A 31 -13.98 -11.11 -15.58
CA LEU A 31 -13.22 -9.89 -15.88
C LEU A 31 -13.97 -8.62 -15.45
N LYS A 32 -15.31 -8.60 -15.59
CA LYS A 32 -16.16 -7.49 -15.14
C LYS A 32 -16.09 -7.23 -13.64
N LEU A 33 -15.74 -8.24 -12.83
CA LEU A 33 -15.51 -8.07 -11.38
C LEU A 33 -14.34 -7.12 -11.07
N GLY A 34 -13.45 -6.88 -12.03
CA GLY A 34 -12.24 -6.06 -11.90
C GLY A 34 -11.12 -6.73 -11.08
N PRO A 35 -9.87 -6.25 -11.24
CA PRO A 35 -8.71 -6.80 -10.55
C PRO A 35 -8.67 -6.39 -9.08
N SER A 36 -8.01 -7.21 -8.28
CA SER A 36 -7.91 -7.11 -6.82
C SER A 36 -7.21 -5.87 -6.29
N PHE A 37 -6.37 -5.22 -7.11
CA PHE A 37 -5.78 -3.93 -6.74
C PHE A 37 -6.76 -2.76 -6.78
N ARG A 38 -7.94 -2.92 -7.44
CA ARG A 38 -9.00 -1.89 -7.45
C ARG A 38 -10.17 -2.22 -6.54
N ILE A 39 -10.50 -3.50 -6.41
CA ILE A 39 -11.72 -3.94 -5.73
C ILE A 39 -11.36 -4.96 -4.66
N LYS A 40 -11.90 -4.78 -3.45
CA LYS A 40 -11.76 -5.76 -2.38
C LYS A 40 -12.57 -7.01 -2.72
N MET A 41 -11.88 -8.10 -3.04
CA MET A 41 -12.49 -9.36 -3.44
C MET A 41 -12.40 -10.43 -2.34
N SER A 42 -13.38 -11.33 -2.28
CA SER A 42 -13.29 -12.52 -1.43
C SER A 42 -12.28 -13.53 -1.98
N LYS A 43 -11.72 -14.38 -1.10
CA LYS A 43 -10.75 -15.43 -1.48
C LYS A 43 -11.27 -16.33 -2.61
N LYS A 44 -12.58 -16.66 -2.59
CA LYS A 44 -13.23 -17.47 -3.65
C LYS A 44 -13.15 -16.76 -5.00
N LYS A 45 -13.52 -15.47 -5.07
CA LYS A 45 -13.48 -14.70 -6.32
C LYS A 45 -12.05 -14.48 -6.83
N LEU A 46 -11.09 -14.27 -5.93
CA LEU A 46 -9.66 -14.19 -6.29
C LEU A 46 -9.16 -15.48 -6.94
N ARG A 47 -9.54 -16.63 -6.40
CA ARG A 47 -9.15 -17.93 -6.95
C ARG A 47 -9.69 -18.12 -8.37
N VAL A 48 -10.94 -17.73 -8.60
CA VAL A 48 -11.59 -17.82 -9.91
C VAL A 48 -11.00 -16.81 -10.91
N ARG A 49 -10.62 -15.60 -10.49
CA ARG A 49 -9.89 -14.68 -11.38
C ARG A 49 -8.50 -15.22 -11.73
N ALA A 50 -7.82 -15.83 -10.78
CA ALA A 50 -6.49 -16.37 -10.97
C ALA A 50 -6.42 -17.58 -11.91
N SER A 51 -7.55 -18.21 -12.25
CA SER A 51 -7.60 -19.25 -13.30
C SER A 51 -7.71 -18.66 -14.70
N ILE A 52 -7.98 -17.36 -14.85
CA ILE A 52 -8.04 -16.68 -16.14
C ILE A 52 -6.63 -16.27 -16.55
N GLN A 53 -6.10 -16.90 -17.59
CA GLN A 53 -4.81 -16.54 -18.15
C GLN A 53 -4.79 -15.06 -18.59
N GLY A 54 -3.72 -14.35 -18.23
CA GLY A 54 -3.58 -12.92 -18.50
C GLY A 54 -4.24 -12.00 -17.47
N SER A 55 -4.98 -12.53 -16.50
CA SER A 55 -5.47 -11.71 -15.39
C SER A 55 -4.34 -11.26 -14.48
N TYR A 56 -4.56 -10.17 -13.74
CA TYR A 56 -3.61 -9.69 -12.74
C TYR A 56 -3.33 -10.77 -11.69
N GLU A 57 -4.37 -11.45 -11.20
CA GLU A 57 -4.23 -12.49 -10.18
C GLU A 57 -3.48 -13.72 -10.70
N TRP A 58 -3.69 -14.08 -11.97
CA TRP A 58 -2.94 -15.15 -12.63
C TRP A 58 -1.46 -14.76 -12.76
N ALA A 59 -1.19 -13.56 -13.27
CA ALA A 59 0.15 -13.04 -13.49
C ALA A 59 1.01 -13.02 -12.20
N LEU A 60 0.40 -12.71 -11.05
CA LEU A 60 1.09 -12.75 -9.76
C LEU A 60 1.42 -14.15 -9.26
N ARG A 61 0.72 -15.19 -9.73
CA ARG A 61 1.05 -16.59 -9.45
C ARG A 61 2.10 -17.15 -10.40
N THR A 62 2.26 -16.51 -11.56
CA THR A 62 3.28 -16.89 -12.53
C THR A 62 4.64 -16.34 -12.11
N THR A 63 5.68 -17.15 -12.35
CA THR A 63 7.06 -16.73 -12.15
C THR A 63 7.45 -15.65 -13.16
N LEU A 64 8.35 -14.76 -12.75
CA LEU A 64 8.88 -13.75 -13.66
C LEU A 64 9.67 -14.42 -14.80
N PRO A 65 9.55 -13.94 -16.05
CA PRO A 65 10.32 -14.48 -17.17
C PRO A 65 11.84 -14.32 -16.90
N LYS A 66 12.64 -15.34 -17.24
CA LYS A 66 14.09 -15.40 -16.92
C LYS A 66 14.87 -14.16 -17.39
N ASN A 67 14.54 -13.62 -18.56
CA ASN A 67 15.22 -12.46 -19.16
C ASN A 67 14.47 -11.13 -18.97
N SER A 68 13.61 -11.02 -17.96
CA SER A 68 12.73 -9.86 -17.76
C SER A 68 13.40 -8.62 -17.16
N LYS A 69 14.64 -8.71 -16.65
CA LYS A 69 15.28 -7.62 -15.86
C LYS A 69 15.33 -6.29 -16.62
N LYS A 70 15.77 -6.29 -17.88
CA LYS A 70 15.84 -5.07 -18.70
C LYS A 70 14.45 -4.47 -18.95
N CYS A 71 13.49 -5.31 -19.33
CA CYS A 71 12.10 -4.89 -19.56
C CYS A 71 11.45 -4.34 -18.28
N ARG A 72 11.71 -4.98 -17.14
CA ARG A 72 11.22 -4.55 -15.83
C ARG A 72 11.74 -3.16 -15.47
N LEU A 73 13.05 -2.93 -15.59
CA LEU A 73 13.66 -1.63 -15.33
C LEU A 73 13.15 -0.54 -16.28
N ALA A 74 13.01 -0.86 -17.57
CA ALA A 74 12.48 0.08 -18.55
C ALA A 74 11.02 0.48 -18.24
N MET A 75 10.18 -0.49 -17.86
CA MET A 75 8.80 -0.21 -17.48
C MET A 75 8.68 0.54 -16.15
N ASP A 76 9.53 0.20 -15.17
CA ASP A 76 9.53 0.88 -13.88
C ASP A 76 9.85 2.38 -14.00
N LYS A 77 10.84 2.71 -14.86
CA LYS A 77 11.19 4.09 -15.20
C LYS A 77 10.12 4.81 -16.00
N LYS A 78 9.46 4.09 -16.93
CA LYS A 78 8.51 4.69 -17.87
C LYS A 78 7.14 4.96 -17.25
N TYR A 79 6.65 4.06 -16.39
CA TYR A 79 5.27 4.08 -15.93
C TYR A 79 5.16 4.41 -14.44
N ASN A 80 4.31 5.37 -14.09
CA ASN A 80 3.89 5.57 -12.70
C ASN A 80 2.89 4.47 -12.29
N GLN A 81 2.44 4.47 -11.02
CA GLN A 81 1.48 3.46 -10.55
C GLN A 81 0.17 3.49 -11.36
N ALA A 82 -0.41 4.68 -11.57
CA ALA A 82 -1.69 4.82 -12.26
C ALA A 82 -1.62 4.36 -13.73
N ASP A 83 -0.48 4.60 -14.39
CA ASP A 83 -0.26 4.15 -15.76
C ASP A 83 -0.07 2.63 -15.82
N LEU A 84 0.63 2.04 -14.85
CA LEU A 84 0.72 0.58 -14.72
C LEU A 84 -0.64 -0.05 -14.51
N GLU A 85 -1.52 0.54 -13.70
CA GLU A 85 -2.89 0.05 -13.53
C GLU A 85 -3.68 0.03 -14.84
N LYS A 86 -3.59 1.11 -15.62
CA LYS A 86 -4.23 1.20 -16.94
C LYS A 86 -3.65 0.16 -17.90
N GLU A 87 -2.33 0.00 -17.91
CA GLU A 87 -1.64 -0.96 -18.77
C GLU A 87 -2.01 -2.41 -18.43
N VAL A 88 -2.03 -2.77 -17.16
CA VAL A 88 -2.42 -4.11 -16.69
C VAL A 88 -3.86 -4.45 -17.11
N ILE A 89 -4.78 -3.49 -17.00
CA ILE A 89 -6.18 -3.69 -17.42
C ILE A 89 -6.30 -3.80 -18.94
N LYS A 90 -5.52 -3.00 -19.68
CA LYS A 90 -5.48 -3.05 -21.14
C LYS A 90 -5.00 -4.42 -21.61
N LEU A 91 -3.85 -4.88 -21.10
CA LEU A 91 -3.25 -6.17 -21.41
C LEU A 91 -4.15 -7.34 -20.98
N GLU A 92 -4.79 -7.25 -19.81
CA GLU A 92 -5.74 -8.26 -19.35
C GLU A 92 -6.90 -8.44 -20.34
N ARG A 93 -7.49 -7.34 -20.81
CA ARG A 93 -8.57 -7.39 -21.82
C ARG A 93 -8.06 -7.91 -23.15
N GLU A 94 -6.90 -7.47 -23.60
CA GLU A 94 -6.29 -7.89 -24.85
C GLU A 94 -6.01 -9.41 -24.84
N ILE A 95 -5.40 -9.93 -23.78
CA ILE A 95 -5.06 -11.35 -23.65
C ILE A 95 -6.31 -12.21 -23.52
N ALA A 96 -7.27 -11.81 -22.68
CA ALA A 96 -8.43 -12.64 -22.42
C ALA A 96 -9.46 -12.66 -23.55
N LEU A 97 -9.42 -11.67 -24.46
CA LEU A 97 -10.30 -11.59 -25.63
C LEU A 97 -9.61 -12.01 -26.93
N SER A 98 -8.27 -12.13 -26.94
CA SER A 98 -7.54 -12.56 -28.13
C SER A 98 -7.73 -14.06 -28.38
N LYS A 99 -7.92 -14.42 -29.66
CA LYS A 99 -7.92 -15.82 -30.12
C LYS A 99 -6.50 -16.42 -30.14
N SER A 100 -5.46 -15.59 -30.30
CA SER A 100 -4.06 -16.03 -30.32
C SER A 100 -3.25 -15.20 -29.33
N ILE A 101 -2.70 -15.87 -28.32
CA ILE A 101 -2.00 -15.19 -27.23
C ILE A 101 -0.51 -15.15 -27.56
N SER A 102 0.02 -13.95 -27.80
CA SER A 102 1.46 -13.75 -27.95
C SER A 102 2.17 -13.92 -26.61
N GLU A 103 3.23 -14.75 -26.57
CA GLU A 103 4.09 -14.90 -25.40
C GLU A 103 4.66 -13.56 -24.93
N LYS A 104 4.95 -12.64 -25.86
CA LYS A 104 5.42 -11.29 -25.55
C LYS A 104 4.39 -10.51 -24.74
N CYS A 105 3.10 -10.62 -25.07
CA CYS A 105 2.01 -9.97 -24.33
C CYS A 105 1.84 -10.58 -22.94
N LEU A 106 1.91 -11.91 -22.81
CA LEU A 106 1.88 -12.59 -21.50
C LEU A 106 3.05 -12.16 -20.62
N ASN A 107 4.27 -12.21 -21.15
CA ASN A 107 5.47 -11.81 -20.42
C ASN A 107 5.38 -10.34 -19.97
N ARG A 108 4.88 -9.45 -20.84
CA ARG A 108 4.63 -8.05 -20.49
C ARG A 108 3.61 -7.92 -19.37
N GLN A 109 2.51 -8.68 -19.43
CA GLN A 109 1.46 -8.66 -18.41
C GLN A 109 1.96 -9.16 -17.05
N ILE A 110 2.77 -10.23 -17.03
CA ILE A 110 3.42 -10.75 -15.82
C ILE A 110 4.30 -9.67 -15.20
N ILE A 111 5.21 -9.09 -15.98
CA ILE A 111 6.15 -8.09 -15.46
C ILE A 111 5.41 -6.84 -14.98
N ALA A 112 4.43 -6.34 -15.73
CA ALA A 112 3.64 -5.17 -15.36
C ALA A 112 2.85 -5.40 -14.06
N SER A 113 2.26 -6.59 -13.89
CA SER A 113 1.51 -6.96 -12.68
C SER A 113 2.41 -7.05 -11.44
N HIS A 114 3.58 -7.68 -11.56
CA HIS A 114 4.55 -7.75 -10.47
C HIS A 114 5.10 -6.36 -10.09
N LEU A 115 5.37 -5.50 -11.07
CA LEU A 115 5.78 -4.11 -10.82
C LEU A 115 4.69 -3.31 -10.12
N LEU A 116 3.45 -3.43 -10.58
CA LEU A 116 2.30 -2.74 -9.98
C LEU A 116 2.14 -3.14 -8.51
N LYS A 117 2.19 -4.45 -8.22
CA LYS A 117 2.15 -4.96 -6.84
C LYS A 117 3.24 -4.34 -5.97
N GLN A 118 4.48 -4.32 -6.47
CA GLN A 118 5.61 -3.73 -5.75
C GLN A 118 5.40 -2.23 -5.48
N LYS A 119 4.90 -1.46 -6.46
CA LYS A 119 4.63 -0.02 -6.26
C LYS A 119 3.52 0.21 -5.22
N ILE A 120 2.47 -0.59 -5.24
CA ILE A 120 1.38 -0.51 -4.25
C ILE A 120 1.92 -0.80 -2.84
N GLU A 121 2.71 -1.87 -2.68
CA GLU A 121 3.32 -2.23 -1.40
C GLU A 121 4.27 -1.13 -0.90
N ASN A 122 5.13 -0.60 -1.76
CA ASN A 122 6.04 0.50 -1.39
C ASN A 122 5.28 1.76 -0.98
N ASN A 123 4.24 2.14 -1.72
CA ASN A 123 3.40 3.29 -1.39
C ASN A 123 2.66 3.10 -0.07
N SER A 124 2.20 1.88 0.26
CA SER A 124 1.61 1.61 1.57
C SER A 124 2.63 1.75 2.71
N LYS A 125 3.86 1.26 2.53
CA LYS A 125 4.94 1.37 3.54
C LYS A 125 5.32 2.82 3.77
N LEU A 126 5.51 3.59 2.69
CA LEU A 126 5.82 5.02 2.76
C LEU A 126 4.74 5.81 3.50
N LYS A 127 3.46 5.51 3.26
CA LYS A 127 2.35 6.16 3.98
C LYS A 127 2.42 5.90 5.49
N VAL A 128 2.66 4.65 5.88
CA VAL A 128 2.78 4.26 7.31
C VAL A 128 3.99 4.94 7.95
N GLU A 129 5.12 4.99 7.25
CA GLU A 129 6.34 5.64 7.75
C GLU A 129 6.14 7.16 7.92
N MET A 130 5.50 7.82 6.95
CA MET A 130 5.15 9.24 7.06
C MET A 130 4.20 9.52 8.23
N GLU A 131 3.20 8.65 8.48
CA GLU A 131 2.31 8.77 9.63
C GLU A 131 3.06 8.61 10.96
N LEU A 132 4.01 7.66 11.03
CA LEU A 132 4.87 7.48 12.20
C LEU A 132 5.78 8.69 12.43
N GLN A 133 6.40 9.23 11.38
CA GLN A 133 7.21 10.45 11.47
C GLN A 133 6.39 11.63 11.98
N LYS A 134 5.19 11.87 11.44
CA LYS A 134 4.28 12.91 11.92
C LYS A 134 3.92 12.76 13.39
N LYS A 135 3.68 11.54 13.87
CA LYS A 135 3.41 11.27 15.29
C LYS A 135 4.61 11.61 16.16
N ARG A 136 5.82 11.23 15.74
CA ARG A 136 7.08 11.56 16.45
C ARG A 136 7.31 13.06 16.51
N GLU A 137 7.09 13.79 15.42
CA GLU A 137 7.22 15.25 15.39
C GLU A 137 6.25 15.94 16.35
N ILE A 138 5.00 15.46 16.43
CA ILE A 138 4.00 16.00 17.36
C ILE A 138 4.43 15.73 18.81
N GLU A 139 4.89 14.52 19.12
CA GLU A 139 5.35 14.15 20.45
C GLU A 139 6.60 14.94 20.86
N GLN A 140 7.56 15.09 19.94
CA GLN A 140 8.76 15.88 20.18
C GLN A 140 8.42 17.36 20.41
N LYS A 141 7.48 17.94 19.64
CA LYS A 141 6.98 19.30 19.88
C LYS A 141 6.38 19.43 21.27
N LYS A 142 5.51 18.49 21.67
CA LYS A 142 4.91 18.47 23.02
C LYS A 142 5.99 18.44 24.11
N LEU A 143 6.99 17.57 23.99
CA LEU A 143 8.10 17.48 24.93
C LEU A 143 8.91 18.79 24.98
N THR A 144 9.19 19.40 23.84
CA THR A 144 9.92 20.68 23.80
C THR A 144 9.11 21.82 24.41
N ASP A 145 7.79 21.85 24.21
CA ASP A 145 6.93 22.89 24.77
C ASP A 145 6.73 22.70 26.27
N GLN A 146 6.61 21.45 26.74
CA GLN A 146 6.60 21.12 28.15
C GLN A 146 7.93 21.50 28.83
N ALA A 147 9.07 21.18 28.22
CA ALA A 147 10.38 21.57 28.74
C ALA A 147 10.56 23.11 28.80
N LYS A 148 9.97 23.88 27.87
CA LYS A 148 9.94 25.35 27.95
C LYS A 148 9.10 25.83 29.13
N GLN A 149 7.94 25.23 29.36
CA GLN A 149 7.08 25.56 30.51
C GLN A 149 7.77 25.22 31.84
N ASP A 150 8.38 24.05 31.94
CA ASP A 150 9.12 23.61 33.13
C ASP A 150 10.30 24.55 33.42
N ARG A 151 11.04 24.98 32.39
CA ARG A 151 12.10 26.01 32.55
C ARG A 151 11.54 27.34 33.03
N ALA A 152 10.41 27.80 32.49
CA ALA A 152 9.79 29.04 32.92
C ALA A 152 9.32 28.96 34.39
N GLN A 153 8.74 27.84 34.80
CA GLN A 153 8.33 27.59 36.19
C GLN A 153 9.53 27.47 37.13
N GLY A 154 10.57 26.71 36.75
CA GLY A 154 11.80 26.60 37.54
C GLY A 154 12.51 27.94 37.71
N SER A 155 12.51 28.78 36.67
CA SER A 155 13.06 30.14 36.74
C SER A 155 12.21 31.07 37.60
N ALA A 156 10.87 30.91 37.60
CA ALA A 156 9.98 31.65 38.48
C ALA A 156 10.14 31.24 39.95
N LEU A 157 10.34 29.95 40.23
CA LEU A 157 10.65 29.47 41.58
C LEU A 157 12.03 29.93 42.06
N GLY A 158 13.03 29.97 41.17
CA GLY A 158 14.35 30.54 41.46
C GLY A 158 14.28 32.01 41.83
N GLY A 159 13.53 32.83 41.07
CA GLY A 159 13.33 34.24 41.40
C GLY A 159 12.56 34.49 42.71
N ILE A 160 11.62 33.60 43.08
CA ILE A 160 10.91 33.66 44.37
C ILE A 160 11.83 33.20 45.52
N PHE A 161 12.67 32.18 45.30
CA PHE A 161 13.64 31.70 46.27
C PHE A 161 14.73 32.74 46.52
N ASP A 162 15.28 33.35 45.48
CA ASP A 162 16.27 34.43 45.58
C ASP A 162 15.68 35.67 46.26
N ASN A 163 14.40 36.01 46.03
CA ASN A 163 13.75 37.12 46.75
C ASN A 163 13.39 36.81 48.21
N LYS A 164 13.06 35.56 48.56
CA LYS A 164 12.71 35.18 49.95
C LYS A 164 13.91 34.77 50.80
N TYR A 165 14.97 34.26 50.17
CA TYR A 165 16.14 33.67 50.82
C TYR A 165 17.45 34.33 50.36
N SER A 166 17.43 35.60 49.92
CA SER A 166 18.60 36.43 49.54
C SER A 166 19.70 36.57 50.60
N LEU A 167 19.60 35.86 51.72
CA LEU A 167 20.63 35.75 52.76
C LEU A 167 21.61 34.59 52.55
N PHE A 168 21.49 33.79 51.48
CA PHE A 168 22.59 32.87 51.11
C PHE A 168 23.69 33.62 50.37
N VAL A 169 24.55 34.23 51.17
CA VAL A 169 25.92 34.62 50.81
C VAL A 169 26.58 33.44 50.10
N SER A 170 27.31 33.73 49.03
CA SER A 170 28.25 32.85 48.34
C SER A 170 29.27 32.26 49.31
N GLY A 171 28.89 31.18 50.01
CA GLY A 171 29.80 30.33 50.75
C GLY A 171 30.52 29.44 49.76
N GLY A 172 31.83 29.67 49.60
CA GLY A 172 32.71 28.86 48.76
C GLY A 172 32.60 27.37 49.05
N ALA A 173 33.03 26.57 48.06
CA ALA A 173 33.10 25.11 48.16
C ALA A 173 33.68 24.66 49.51
N PRO A 174 33.11 23.64 50.18
CA PRO A 174 33.66 23.15 51.43
C PRO A 174 35.06 22.61 51.17
N GLY A 175 36.06 23.32 51.68
CA GLY A 175 37.44 22.87 51.67
C GLY A 175 37.55 21.54 52.41
N LEU A 176 38.08 20.53 51.73
CA LEU A 176 38.49 19.25 52.29
C LEU A 176 39.46 19.49 53.45
N GLY A 177 38.95 19.45 54.69
CA GLY A 177 39.76 19.48 55.90
C GLY A 177 40.67 18.25 55.96
N LYS A 178 41.98 18.49 55.94
CA LYS A 178 42.99 17.46 56.21
C LYS A 178 42.83 16.99 57.66
N ARG A 179 42.70 15.68 57.85
CA ARG A 179 42.80 15.02 59.16
C ARG A 179 44.26 15.08 59.62
N SER A 180 44.48 15.65 60.81
CA SER A 180 45.66 15.42 61.65
C SER A 180 45.17 14.95 63.00
#